data_AF-G3A6D4-F1
#
_entry.id   AF-G3A6D4-F1
#
_cell.length_a   1.000
_cell.length_b   1.000
_cell.length_c   1.000
_cell.angle_alpha   90.00
_cell.angle_beta   90.00
_cell.angle_gamma   90.00
#
_symmetry.space_group_name_H-M   'P 1'
#
loop_
_entity.id
_entity.type
_entity.pdbx_description
1 polymer ?
#
loop_
_entity_poly.entity_id
_entity_poly.type
_entity_poly.pdbx_seq_one_letter_code
_entity_poly.pdbx_strand_id
1 'polypeptide(L)'
;MKTIKGFHPYFARTPGMHVRFEAGTVWPMDADEVATGRQPVSEREAFCDARLLPEESFSVYYSGWRQLAEVRHASGAVLTLRADDPLDHFILHAPGGAGYFCLEPVSHVADAINLFAQGWEGTGLRALAPGEALHLRMRLLLAAA
;
A
#
# COMPACT_ATOMS: atom_id res chain seq x y z
N MET A 1 17.98 15.64 -3.87
CA MET A 1 18.05 14.19 -3.59
C MET A 1 16.71 13.57 -3.96
N LYS A 2 16.65 12.48 -4.76
CA LYS A 2 15.41 11.72 -4.97
C LYS A 2 15.29 10.77 -3.78
N THR A 3 14.31 10.97 -2.89
CA THR A 3 14.20 10.19 -1.65
C THR A 3 13.11 9.15 -1.76
N ILE A 4 13.45 7.89 -1.49
CA ILE A 4 12.50 6.80 -1.38
C ILE A 4 12.04 6.68 0.06
N LYS A 5 10.73 6.78 0.33
CA LYS A 5 10.22 6.77 1.72
C LYS A 5 8.84 6.15 1.86
N GLY A 6 8.63 5.44 2.97
CA GLY A 6 7.37 4.83 3.37
C GLY A 6 7.51 4.08 4.70
N PHE A 7 6.43 3.39 5.08
CA PHE A 7 6.40 2.52 6.25
C PHE A 7 6.08 1.09 5.82
N HIS A 8 6.63 0.10 6.54
CA HIS A 8 6.40 -1.33 6.26
C HIS A 8 5.85 -2.06 7.50
N PRO A 9 4.65 -1.69 7.99
CA PRO A 9 4.09 -2.31 9.19
C PRO A 9 3.60 -3.73 8.90
N TYR A 10 3.97 -4.64 9.78
CA TYR A 10 3.55 -6.04 9.75
C TYR A 10 2.36 -6.25 10.67
N PHE A 11 1.35 -6.95 10.19
CA PHE A 11 0.15 -7.32 10.95
C PHE A 11 0.02 -8.83 10.99
N ALA A 12 -0.44 -9.34 12.14
CA ALA A 12 -0.71 -10.77 12.29
C ALA A 12 -1.88 -11.19 11.38
N ARG A 13 -1.67 -12.24 10.58
CA ARG A 13 -2.71 -12.83 9.72
C ARG A 13 -3.42 -13.92 10.49
N THR A 14 -4.67 -13.66 10.90
CA THR A 14 -5.51 -14.64 11.62
C THR A 14 -6.71 -15.08 10.78
N PRO A 15 -7.23 -16.31 10.94
CA PRO A 15 -8.44 -16.76 10.25
C PRO A 15 -9.63 -15.80 10.44
N GLY A 16 -10.42 -15.60 9.38
CA GLY A 16 -11.61 -14.72 9.40
C GLY A 16 -11.31 -13.22 9.40
N MET A 17 -10.04 -12.81 9.28
CA MET A 17 -9.65 -11.41 9.21
C MET A 17 -9.95 -10.81 7.83
N HIS A 18 -10.64 -9.68 7.81
CA HIS A 18 -10.98 -8.96 6.58
C HIS A 18 -10.19 -7.67 6.46
N VAL A 19 -9.77 -7.34 5.24
CA VAL A 19 -9.09 -6.09 4.89
C VAL A 19 -10.01 -5.26 4.00
N ARG A 20 -10.04 -3.96 4.23
CA ARG A 20 -10.72 -2.98 3.37
C ARG A 20 -9.81 -1.77 3.13
N PHE A 21 -9.70 -1.34 1.89
CA PHE A 21 -9.17 -0.03 1.50
C PHE A 21 -9.65 0.32 0.09
N GLU A 22 -9.65 1.60 -0.24
CA GLU A 22 -10.03 2.07 -1.59
C GLU A 22 -8.80 2.58 -2.32
N ALA A 23 -8.58 2.10 -3.54
CA ALA A 23 -7.54 2.51 -4.47
C ALA A 23 -8.08 2.54 -5.91
N GLY A 24 -7.50 3.40 -6.75
CA GLY A 24 -7.94 3.57 -8.13
C GLY A 24 -6.99 2.99 -9.18
N THR A 25 -5.76 2.68 -8.80
CA THR A 25 -4.72 2.28 -9.75
C THR A 25 -3.83 1.20 -9.16
N VAL A 26 -3.50 0.19 -9.98
CA VAL A 26 -2.48 -0.83 -9.73
C VAL A 26 -1.27 -0.55 -10.59
N TRP A 27 -0.08 -0.81 -10.04
CA TRP A 27 1.19 -0.80 -10.75
C TRP A 27 1.70 -2.23 -10.89
N PRO A 28 1.52 -2.88 -12.06
CA PRO A 28 2.02 -4.24 -12.29
C PRO A 28 3.52 -4.32 -12.17
N MET A 29 4.01 -5.43 -11.62
CA MET A 29 5.43 -5.68 -11.43
C MET A 29 5.94 -6.77 -12.37
N ASP A 30 7.23 -6.70 -12.71
CA ASP A 30 7.93 -7.79 -13.36
C ASP A 30 8.57 -8.76 -12.33
N ALA A 31 9.46 -9.64 -12.81
CA ALA A 31 10.13 -10.64 -11.98
C ALA A 31 11.14 -10.04 -10.98
N ASP A 32 11.56 -8.79 -11.18
CA ASP A 32 12.47 -8.07 -10.28
C ASP A 32 11.69 -7.23 -9.25
N GLU A 33 10.37 -7.42 -9.15
CA GLU A 33 9.46 -6.73 -8.21
C GLU A 33 9.44 -5.20 -8.39
N VAL A 34 9.76 -4.73 -9.59
CA VAL A 34 9.70 -3.32 -9.99
C VAL A 34 8.47 -3.05 -10.84
N ALA A 35 7.87 -1.87 -10.68
CA ALA A 35 6.70 -1.51 -11.45
C ALA A 35 7.05 -1.22 -12.91
N THR A 36 6.21 -1.68 -13.84
CA THR A 36 6.43 -1.57 -15.29
C THR A 36 5.48 -0.59 -15.98
N GLY A 37 4.49 -0.09 -15.24
CA GLY A 37 3.45 0.82 -15.73
C GLY A 37 2.27 0.86 -14.77
N ARG A 38 1.12 1.37 -15.21
CA ARG A 38 -0.09 1.46 -14.39
C ARG A 38 -1.34 1.01 -15.14
N GLN A 39 -2.30 0.46 -14.41
CA GLN A 39 -3.62 0.07 -14.91
C GLN A 39 -4.71 0.33 -13.85
N PRO A 40 -5.99 0.42 -14.23
CA PRO A 40 -7.09 0.48 -13.26
C PRO A 40 -7.11 -0.75 -12.36
N VAL A 41 -7.55 -0.60 -11.11
CA VAL A 41 -7.80 -1.71 -10.19
C VAL A 41 -8.85 -2.64 -10.81
N SER A 42 -8.56 -3.94 -10.90
CA SER A 42 -9.54 -4.96 -11.29
C SER A 42 -10.24 -5.56 -10.06
N GLU A 43 -11.27 -6.37 -10.28
CA GLU A 43 -11.96 -7.11 -9.21
C GLU A 43 -11.01 -8.01 -8.39
N ARG A 44 -9.93 -8.50 -9.01
CA ARG A 44 -8.92 -9.31 -8.32
C ARG A 44 -8.17 -8.49 -7.27
N GLU A 45 -7.81 -7.25 -7.60
CA GLU A 45 -7.05 -6.37 -6.71
C GLU A 45 -7.92 -5.46 -5.83
N ALA A 46 -9.24 -5.49 -6.02
CA ALA A 46 -10.16 -4.64 -5.29
C ALA A 46 -10.37 -5.11 -3.84
N PHE A 47 -10.18 -4.17 -2.90
CA PHE A 47 -10.49 -4.28 -1.46
C PHE A 47 -11.46 -3.16 -1.02
N CYS A 48 -12.17 -2.54 -1.96
CA CYS A 48 -13.14 -1.49 -1.66
C CYS A 48 -14.28 -2.02 -0.76
N ASP A 49 -14.64 -3.29 -0.91
CA ASP A 49 -15.42 -4.05 0.07
C ASP A 49 -14.50 -4.90 0.93
N ALA A 50 -14.88 -5.05 2.22
CA ALA A 50 -14.09 -5.83 3.16
C ALA A 50 -14.06 -7.30 2.72
N ARG A 51 -12.86 -7.85 2.51
CA ARG A 51 -12.66 -9.23 2.05
C ARG A 51 -11.50 -9.91 2.76
N LEU A 52 -11.50 -11.24 2.70
CA LEU A 52 -10.36 -12.05 3.13
C LEU A 52 -9.15 -11.82 2.22
N LEU A 53 -7.95 -11.96 2.80
CA LEU A 53 -6.71 -12.06 2.02
C LEU A 53 -6.66 -13.41 1.28
N PRO A 54 -6.19 -13.46 0.01
CA PRO A 54 -6.03 -14.71 -0.73
C PRO A 54 -5.08 -15.69 -0.04
N GLU A 55 -5.34 -17.00 -0.16
CA GLU A 55 -4.47 -18.03 0.45
C GLU A 55 -3.09 -18.09 -0.22
N GLU A 56 -3.05 -17.89 -1.53
CA GLU A 56 -1.83 -17.72 -2.31
C GLU A 56 -1.10 -16.40 -1.99
N SER A 57 0.18 -16.33 -2.38
CA SER A 57 0.94 -15.09 -2.28
C SER A 57 0.28 -13.97 -3.09
N PHE A 58 0.08 -12.84 -2.44
CA PHE A 58 -0.55 -11.67 -3.03
C PHE A 58 0.27 -10.42 -2.70
N SER A 59 0.88 -9.81 -3.71
CA SER A 59 1.65 -8.56 -3.56
C SER A 59 1.21 -7.60 -4.66
N VAL A 60 0.63 -6.46 -4.28
CA VAL A 60 0.09 -5.50 -5.24
C VAL A 60 0.46 -4.08 -4.82
N TYR A 61 0.92 -3.30 -5.80
CA TYR A 61 1.30 -1.90 -5.62
C TYR A 61 0.17 -1.02 -6.15
N TYR A 62 -0.28 -0.09 -5.31
CA TYR A 62 -1.42 0.76 -5.55
C TYR A 62 -1.03 2.24 -5.54
N SER A 63 -1.83 3.05 -6.24
CA SER A 63 -1.87 4.50 -6.07
C SER A 63 -3.31 5.00 -6.18
N GLY A 64 -3.52 6.28 -5.89
CA GLY A 64 -4.88 6.84 -5.81
C GLY A 64 -5.69 6.19 -4.70
N TRP A 65 -5.02 5.69 -3.65
CA TRP A 65 -5.68 5.16 -2.48
C TRP A 65 -6.13 6.28 -1.54
N ARG A 66 -7.18 6.03 -0.76
CA ARG A 66 -7.77 7.05 0.12
C ARG A 66 -7.01 7.30 1.42
N GLN A 67 -5.77 6.81 1.51
CA GLN A 67 -4.91 6.89 2.69
C GLN A 67 -5.57 6.37 3.98
N LEU A 68 -6.46 5.38 3.81
CA LEU A 68 -7.25 4.74 4.85
C LEU A 68 -7.34 3.26 4.52
N ALA A 69 -6.90 2.42 5.45
CA ALA A 69 -7.11 0.99 5.42
C ALA A 69 -7.69 0.51 6.76
N GLU A 70 -8.53 -0.52 6.70
CA GLU A 70 -9.15 -1.14 7.86
C GLU A 70 -8.88 -2.64 7.85
N VAL A 71 -8.56 -3.18 9.03
CA VAL A 71 -8.40 -4.60 9.27
C VAL A 71 -9.38 -4.98 10.36
N ARG A 72 -10.35 -5.83 10.02
CA ARG A 72 -11.34 -6.36 10.97
C ARG A 72 -10.94 -7.77 11.37
N HIS A 73 -10.70 -7.97 12.66
CA HIS A 73 -10.44 -9.29 13.22
C HIS A 73 -11.74 -10.06 13.45
N ALA A 74 -11.64 -11.39 13.49
CA ALA A 74 -12.76 -12.27 13.82
C ALA A 74 -13.32 -12.03 15.23
N SER A 75 -12.53 -11.47 16.14
CA SER A 75 -12.98 -11.05 17.48
C SER A 75 -13.88 -9.81 17.48
N GLY A 76 -14.04 -9.14 16.33
CA GLY A 76 -14.76 -7.87 16.20
C GLY A 76 -13.87 -6.63 16.36
N ALA A 77 -12.64 -6.79 16.87
CA ALA A 77 -11.67 -5.69 16.95
C ALA A 77 -11.34 -5.13 15.56
N VAL A 78 -11.16 -3.82 15.48
CA VAL A 78 -10.85 -3.11 14.23
C VAL A 78 -9.56 -2.32 14.42
N LEU A 79 -8.60 -2.58 13.52
CA LEU A 79 -7.46 -1.72 13.32
C LEU A 79 -7.73 -0.80 12.13
N THR A 80 -7.59 0.50 12.35
CA THR A 80 -7.63 1.51 11.31
C THR A 80 -6.23 2.09 11.11
N LEU A 81 -5.72 2.00 9.88
CA LEU A 81 -4.51 2.67 9.43
C LEU A 81 -4.91 3.94 8.66
N ARG A 82 -4.34 5.08 9.06
CA ARG A 82 -4.40 6.33 8.29
C ARG A 82 -3.01 6.80 7.95
N ALA A 83 -2.84 7.27 6.73
CA ALA A 83 -1.65 7.96 6.27
C ALA A 83 -2.00 9.41 5.90
N ASP A 84 -1.04 10.30 6.05
CA ASP A 84 -1.15 11.66 5.55
C ASP A 84 -0.27 11.81 4.30
N ASP A 85 -0.60 12.79 3.45
CA ASP A 85 0.28 13.17 2.34
C ASP A 85 1.71 13.41 2.87
N PRO A 86 2.74 12.97 2.14
CA PRO A 86 2.74 12.49 0.74
C PRO A 86 2.61 10.97 0.57
N LEU A 87 2.04 10.21 1.50
CA LEU A 87 1.97 8.74 1.41
C LEU A 87 0.80 8.27 0.52
N ASP A 88 0.79 8.76 -0.72
CA ASP A 88 -0.28 8.62 -1.72
C ASP A 88 -0.19 7.32 -2.56
N HIS A 89 0.76 6.45 -2.24
CA HIS A 89 0.91 5.09 -2.75
C HIS A 89 0.78 4.07 -1.63
N PHE A 90 0.47 2.82 -1.98
CA PHE A 90 0.17 1.79 -1.00
C PHE A 90 0.56 0.40 -1.50
N ILE A 91 1.16 -0.42 -0.64
CA ILE A 91 1.44 -1.83 -0.97
C ILE A 91 0.63 -2.71 -0.02
N LEU A 92 -0.08 -3.69 -0.59
CA LEU A 92 -0.57 -4.84 0.16
C LEU A 92 0.32 -6.03 -0.20
N HIS A 93 1.09 -6.50 0.78
CA HIS A 93 1.91 -7.69 0.66
C HIS A 93 1.43 -8.76 1.64
N ALA A 94 0.94 -9.88 1.12
CA ALA A 94 0.42 -11.01 1.88
C ALA A 94 1.02 -12.32 1.32
N PRO A 95 2.17 -12.78 1.85
CA PRO A 95 2.78 -14.02 1.37
C PRO A 95 1.92 -15.23 1.73
N GLY A 96 1.85 -16.19 0.81
CA GLY A 96 1.07 -17.41 0.97
C GLY A 96 1.60 -18.26 2.13
N GLY A 97 0.69 -18.79 2.95
CA GLY A 97 1.05 -19.61 4.13
C GLY A 97 1.73 -18.86 5.28
N ALA A 98 1.99 -17.56 5.15
CA ALA A 98 2.61 -16.77 6.21
C ALA A 98 1.59 -16.33 7.27
N GLY A 99 2.03 -16.29 8.53
CA GLY A 99 1.24 -15.77 9.65
C GLY A 99 1.15 -14.24 9.72
N TYR A 100 1.53 -13.53 8.65
CA TYR A 100 1.54 -12.07 8.58
C TYR A 100 1.15 -11.55 7.19
N PHE A 101 0.88 -10.25 7.15
CA PHE A 101 0.76 -9.45 5.93
C PHE A 101 1.18 -8.00 6.25
N CYS A 102 1.38 -7.19 5.22
CA CYS A 102 1.84 -5.81 5.32
C CYS A 102 0.86 -4.89 4.61
N LEU A 103 0.61 -3.73 5.22
CA LEU A 103 -0.11 -2.61 4.61
C LEU A 103 0.82 -1.42 4.62
N GLU A 104 1.37 -1.05 3.49
CA GLU A 104 2.54 -0.18 3.44
C GLU A 104 2.20 1.15 2.75
N PRO A 105 1.90 2.20 3.51
CA PRO A 105 1.85 3.55 2.99
C PRO A 105 3.24 3.97 2.51
N VAL A 106 3.36 4.29 1.23
CA VAL A 106 4.60 4.71 0.60
C VAL A 106 4.37 5.98 -0.20
N SER A 107 5.43 6.75 -0.42
CA SER A 107 5.32 8.05 -1.10
C SER A 107 5.43 7.98 -2.63
N HIS A 108 5.79 6.81 -3.15
CA HIS A 108 5.96 6.55 -4.58
C HIS A 108 5.92 5.03 -4.84
N VAL A 109 5.66 4.65 -6.08
CA VAL A 109 5.75 3.26 -6.52
C VAL A 109 7.22 2.79 -6.57
N ALA A 110 7.49 1.49 -6.41
CA ALA A 110 8.81 0.95 -6.74
C ALA A 110 9.20 1.34 -8.18
N ASP A 111 10.49 1.59 -8.40
CA ASP A 111 11.01 2.03 -9.69
C ASP A 111 10.54 3.42 -10.20
N ALA A 112 9.93 4.23 -9.33
CA ALA A 112 9.42 5.57 -9.67
C ALA A 112 10.45 6.48 -10.39
N ILE A 113 11.75 6.34 -10.11
CA ILE A 113 12.80 7.12 -10.76
C ILE A 113 12.93 6.78 -12.24
N ASN A 114 12.96 5.50 -12.57
CA ASN A 114 13.16 5.01 -13.92
C ASN A 114 11.86 5.14 -14.72
N LEU A 115 10.72 4.80 -14.12
CA LEU A 115 9.40 5.06 -14.71
C LEU A 115 9.21 6.55 -15.07
N PHE A 116 9.58 7.46 -14.16
CA PHE A 116 9.53 8.89 -14.45
C PHE A 116 10.46 9.29 -15.61
N ALA A 117 11.67 8.73 -15.66
CA ALA A 117 12.61 8.98 -16.77
C ALA A 117 12.09 8.44 -18.12
N GLN A 118 11.24 7.41 -18.10
CA GLN A 118 10.54 6.87 -19.26
C GLN A 118 9.27 7.65 -19.63
N GLY A 119 8.90 8.68 -18.86
CA GLY A 119 7.74 9.54 -19.12
C GLY A 119 6.44 9.10 -18.43
N TRP A 120 6.49 8.15 -17.50
CA TRP A 120 5.32 7.79 -16.70
C TRP A 120 5.00 8.88 -15.67
N GLU A 121 3.73 9.28 -15.64
CA GLU A 121 3.20 10.23 -14.66
C GLU A 121 2.64 9.51 -13.43
N GLY A 122 2.53 10.26 -12.31
CA GLY A 122 1.88 9.76 -11.10
C GLY A 122 2.68 8.72 -10.33
N THR A 123 3.98 8.58 -10.60
CA THR A 123 4.86 7.62 -9.90
C THR A 123 5.09 7.97 -8.43
N GLY A 124 4.67 9.16 -7.98
CA GLY A 124 4.92 9.70 -6.63
C GLY A 124 6.33 10.25 -6.43
N LEU A 125 7.18 10.24 -7.47
CA LEU A 125 8.55 10.75 -7.37
C LEU A 125 8.56 12.23 -6.97
N ARG A 126 9.23 12.54 -5.86
CA ARG A 126 9.41 13.90 -5.33
C ARG A 126 10.89 14.23 -5.21
N ALA A 127 11.24 15.46 -5.59
CA ALA A 127 12.58 16.01 -5.39
C ALA A 127 12.55 16.90 -4.14
N LEU A 128 13.57 16.77 -3.29
CA LEU A 128 13.85 17.72 -2.22
C LEU A 128 15.09 18.54 -2.59
N ALA A 129 14.93 19.86 -2.59
CA ALA A 129 16.00 20.82 -2.70
C ALA A 129 16.83 20.88 -1.40
N PRO A 130 18.08 21.39 -1.44
CA PRO A 130 18.87 21.60 -0.23
C PRO A 130 18.11 22.45 0.80
N GLY A 131 18.01 21.95 2.04
CA GLY A 131 17.30 22.62 3.13
C GLY A 131 15.81 22.28 3.24
N GLU A 132 15.22 21.58 2.27
CA GLU A 132 13.83 21.13 2.37
C GLU A 132 13.68 19.88 3.25
N ALA A 133 12.54 19.80 3.93
CA ALA A 133 12.15 18.66 4.75
C ALA A 133 10.86 18.03 4.22
N LEU A 134 10.75 16.71 4.39
CA LEU A 134 9.55 15.95 4.08
C LEU A 134 9.09 15.23 5.34
N HIS A 135 7.86 15.52 5.77
CA HIS A 135 7.22 14.85 6.89
C HIS A 135 6.33 13.72 6.38
N LEU A 136 6.40 12.58 7.04
CA LEU A 136 5.56 11.41 6.77
C LEU A 136 4.84 11.07 8.07
N ARG A 137 3.54 10.79 8.00
CA ARG A 137 2.77 10.40 9.17
C ARG A 137 1.90 9.20 8.85
N MET A 138 1.99 8.19 9.71
CA MET A 138 1.06 7.08 9.80
C MET A 138 0.45 7.07 11.20
N ARG A 139 -0.85 6.79 11.29
CA ARG A 139 -1.59 6.62 12.54
C ARG A 139 -2.28 5.27 12.52
N LEU A 140 -2.13 4.54 13.62
CA LEU A 140 -2.81 3.28 13.86
C LEU A 140 -3.77 3.48 15.03
N LEU A 141 -5.04 3.16 14.82
CA LEU A 141 -6.06 3.13 15.86
C LEU A 141 -6.55 1.70 16.02
N LEU A 142 -6.42 1.14 17.22
CA LEU A 142 -7.00 -0.16 17.55
C LEU A 142 -8.22 0.06 18.44
N ALA A 143 -9.38 -0.37 17.94
CA ALA A 143 -10.63 -0.37 18.69
C ALA A 143 -11.02 -1.82 19.02
N ALA A 144 -11.40 -2.05 20.28
CA ALA A 144 -12.05 -3.29 20.69
C ALA A 144 -13.48 -3.36 20.13
N ALA A 145 -14.05 -4.57 20.14
CA ALA A 145 -15.44 -4.81 19.78
C ALA A 145 -16.41 -4.13 20.77
#